data_AF-A0A2X0XLJ1-F1
#
_entry.id   AF-A0A2X0XLJ1-F1
#
_cell.length_a   1.000
_cell.length_b   1.000
_cell.length_c   1.000
_cell.angle_alpha   90.00
_cell.angle_beta   90.00
_cell.angle_gamma   90.00
#
_symmetry.space_group_name_H-M   'P 1'
#
loop_
_entity.id
_entity.type
_entity.pdbx_description
1 polymer ?
#
loop_
_entity_poly.entity_id
_entity_poly.type
_entity_poly.pdbx_seq_one_letter_code
_entity_poly.pdbx_strand_id
1 'polypeptide(L)' 'MPTLRKITKARTSRELERLVADDTDRGWMVASRMNYISADPRPYQILLEFNTEREQVSL' A
#
# COMPACT_ATOMS: atom_id res chain seq x y z
N MET A 1 0.76 8.45 -17.21
CA MET A 1 1.23 7.24 -16.55
C MET A 1 0.10 6.70 -15.68
N PRO A 2 -0.53 5.55 -16.01
CA PRO A 2 -1.49 4.94 -15.12
C PRO A 2 -0.75 4.45 -13.87
N THR A 3 -1.19 4.90 -12.70
CA THR A 3 -0.69 4.44 -11.40
C THR A 3 -1.84 3.76 -10.68
N LEU A 4 -1.68 2.48 -10.36
CA LEU A 4 -2.65 1.80 -9.50
C LEU A 4 -2.43 2.27 -8.07
N ARG A 5 -3.53 2.56 -7.37
CA ARG A 5 -3.53 2.99 -5.97
C ARG A 5 -4.30 2.00 -5.12
N LYS A 6 -3.76 1.65 -3.96
CA LYS A 6 -4.48 0.85 -2.96
C LYS A 6 -4.23 1.39 -1.57
N ILE A 7 -5.21 1.23 -0.68
CA ILE A 7 -5.09 1.56 0.74
C ILE A 7 -4.95 0.26 1.52
N THR A 8 -3.79 0.05 2.13
CA THR A 8 -3.55 -1.07 3.04
C THR A 8 -3.93 -0.64 4.45
N LYS A 9 -4.78 -1.42 5.12
CA LYS A 9 -5.31 -1.13 6.46
C LYS A 9 -5.01 -2.27 7.44
N ALA A 10 -4.68 -1.96 8.68
CA ALA A 10 -4.36 -2.92 9.73
C ALA A 10 -4.91 -2.52 11.09
N ARG A 11 -5.03 -3.50 12.01
CA ARG A 11 -5.48 -3.30 13.39
C ARG A 11 -4.37 -2.77 14.29
N THR A 12 -3.12 -3.06 13.95
CA THR A 12 -1.92 -2.60 14.68
C THR A 12 -0.88 -2.02 13.72
N SER A 13 0.01 -1.17 14.22
CA SER A 13 1.14 -0.64 13.42
C SER A 13 2.06 -1.75 12.91
N ARG A 14 2.35 -2.76 13.75
CA ARG A 14 3.20 -3.89 13.37
C ARG A 14 2.59 -4.76 12.27
N GLU A 15 1.28 -4.96 12.32
CA GLU A 15 0.56 -5.65 11.24
C GLU A 15 0.61 -4.83 9.94
N LEU A 16 0.46 -3.50 10.03
CA LEU A 16 0.61 -2.62 8.87
C LEU A 16 2.00 -2.74 8.24
N GLU A 17 3.06 -2.70 9.04
CA GLU A 17 4.44 -2.82 8.56
C GLU A 17 4.68 -4.13 7.80
N ARG A 18 4.15 -5.25 8.31
CA ARG A 18 4.25 -6.54 7.64
C ARG A 18 3.52 -6.55 6.31
N LEU A 19 2.29 -6.04 6.26
CA LEU A 19 1.50 -5.98 5.02
C LEU A 19 2.17 -5.08 3.98
N VAL A 20 2.77 -3.97 4.42
CA VAL A 20 3.54 -3.08 3.54
C VAL A 20 4.77 -3.78 2.99
N ALA A 21 5.52 -4.52 3.82
CA ALA A 21 6.68 -5.27 3.36
C ALA A 21 6.28 -6.31 2.29
N ASP A 22 5.24 -7.10 2.55
CA ASP A 22 4.72 -8.10 1.61
C ASP A 22 4.26 -7.45 0.28
N ASP A 23 3.69 -6.25 0.34
CA ASP A 23 3.26 -5.48 -0.83
C ASP A 23 4.44 -4.87 -1.58
N THR A 24 5.47 -4.41 -0.87
CA THR A 24 6.70 -3.89 -1.46
C THR A 24 7.49 -4.97 -2.19
N ASP A 25 7.54 -6.20 -1.66
CA ASP A 25 8.11 -7.35 -2.37
C ASP A 25 7.36 -7.66 -3.68
N ARG A 26 6.08 -7.28 -3.78
CA ARG A 26 5.26 -7.38 -5.00
C ARG A 26 5.35 -6.15 -5.91
N GLY A 27 6.26 -5.21 -5.61
CA GLY A 27 6.51 -4.02 -6.41
C GLY A 27 5.62 -2.82 -6.08
N TRP A 28 4.81 -2.86 -5.01
CA TRP A 28 4.07 -1.68 -4.54
C TRP A 28 4.98 -0.74 -3.75
N MET A 29 4.81 0.56 -3.93
CA MET A 29 5.59 1.59 -3.24
C MET A 29 4.72 2.36 -2.26
N VAL A 30 5.29 2.75 -1.12
CA VAL A 30 4.61 3.63 -0.16
C VAL A 30 4.49 5.03 -0.76
N ALA A 31 3.25 5.47 -1.00
CA ALA A 31 2.97 6.79 -1.54
C ALA A 31 2.65 7.81 -0.44
N SER A 32 1.92 7.40 0.59
CA SER A 32 1.62 8.26 1.74
C SER A 32 1.30 7.46 2.99
N ARG A 33 1.86 7.90 4.13
CA ARG A 33 1.50 7.42 5.47
C ARG A 33 0.16 8.05 5.83
N MET A 34 -0.94 7.36 5.53
CA MET A 34 -2.27 7.86 5.87
C MET A 34 -2.54 7.79 7.38
N ASN A 35 -3.44 8.66 7.83
CA ASN A 35 -3.72 8.93 9.23
C ASN A 35 -4.28 7.70 9.98
N TYR A 36 -4.01 7.67 11.29
CA TYR A 36 -4.70 6.79 12.23
C TYR A 36 -6.17 7.23 12.37
N ILE A 37 -7.12 6.35 12.04
CA ILE A 37 -8.57 6.63 12.14
C ILE A 37 -9.16 5.83 13.30
N SER A 38 -9.24 6.41 14.50
CA SER A 38 -9.63 5.71 15.74
C SER A 38 -10.99 5.01 15.72
N ALA A 39 -11.93 5.47 14.89
CA ALA A 39 -13.25 4.87 14.74
C ALA A 39 -13.32 3.69 13.75
N ASP A 40 -12.25 3.43 12.98
CA ASP A 40 -12.17 2.30 12.05
C ASP A 40 -11.63 1.06 12.80
N PRO A 41 -12.22 -0.14 12.65
CA PRO A 41 -11.68 -1.38 13.22
C PRO A 41 -10.26 -1.71 12.73
N ARG A 42 -9.78 -1.07 11.65
CA ARG A 42 -8.41 -1.10 11.16
C ARG A 42 -7.88 0.34 11.05
N PRO A 43 -7.46 0.93 12.19
CA PRO A 43 -7.19 2.34 12.26
C PRO A 43 -5.85 2.71 11.60
N TYR A 44 -4.91 1.77 11.43
CA TYR A 44 -3.62 2.01 10.80
C TYR A 44 -3.73 1.85 9.28
N GLN A 45 -3.41 2.89 8.50
CA GLN A 45 -3.65 2.89 7.06
C GLN A 45 -2.48 3.51 6.30
N ILE A 46 -2.23 3.03 5.09
CA ILE A 46 -1.18 3.56 4.22
C ILE A 46 -1.62 3.48 2.76
N LEU A 47 -1.35 4.55 2.01
CA LEU A 47 -1.57 4.57 0.57
C LEU A 47 -0.35 4.00 -0.12
N LEU A 48 -0.57 3.02 -0.98
CA LEU A 48 0.44 2.41 -1.82
C LEU A 48 0.13 2.69 -3.30
N GLU A 49 1.19 2.82 -4.08
CA GLU A 49 1.15 3.04 -5.52
C GLU A 49 1.94 1.96 -6.27
N PHE A 50 1.45 1.55 -7.43
CA PHE A 50 2.14 0.62 -8.33
C PHE A 50 2.27 1.26 -9.71
N ASN A 51 3.49 1.27 -10.23
CA ASN A 51 3.79 1.81 -11.55
C ASN A 51 3.59 0.71 -12.60
N THR A 52 2.50 0.80 -13.37
CA THR A 52 2.16 -0.19 -14.40
C THR A 52 2.93 0.02 -15.71
N GLU A 53 3.78 1.05 -15.85
CA GLU A 53 4.56 1.24 -17.08
C GLU A 53 5.68 0.22 -17.24
N ARG A 54 6.14 -0.40 -16.13
CA ARG A 54 7.10 -1.51 -16.19
C ARG A 54 6.48 -2.84 -16.64
N GLU A 55 5.16 -2.94 -16.72
CA GLU A 55 4.44 -4.11 -17.23
C GLU A 55 4.18 -4.05 -18.74
N GLN A 56 4.71 -3.07 -19.48
CA GLN A 56 4.88 -3.20 -20.93
C GLN A 56 6.07 -4.11 -21.22
N VAL A 57 5.99 -5.38 -20.79
CA VAL A 57 6.81 -6.43 -21.38
C VAL A 57 6.17 -6.73 -22.72
N SER A 58 6.90 -6.38 -23.79
CA SER A 58 6.51 -6.58 -25.18
C SER A 58 5.93 -7.98 -25.40
N LEU A 59 4.66 -8.03 -25.82
CA LEU A 59 4.07 -9.17 -26.52
C LEU A 59 4.49 -9.14 -27.98
#